data_AF-A0A4S3J2U2-F1
#
_entry.id   AF-A0A4S3J2U2-F1
#
_cell.length_a   1.000
_cell.length_b   1.000
_cell.length_c   1.000
_cell.angle_alpha   90.00
_cell.angle_beta   90.00
_cell.angle_gamma   90.00
#
_symmetry.space_group_name_H-M   'P 1'
#
loop_
_entity.id
_entity.type
_entity.pdbx_description
1 polymer ?
#
loop_
_entity_poly.entity_id
_entity_poly.type
_entity_poly.pdbx_seq_one_letter_code
_entity_poly.pdbx_strand_id
1 'polypeptide(L)'
;MSDPDIQRIAEKNGVSGATILISYHVNKGVVVLPKSVTEKRISSNKEVISLSTEELAVLDGIAAQGKAKRLNTPLWGFDLGFEDRYGPVGVN
;
A
#
# COMPACT_ATOMS: atom_id res chain seq x y z
N MET A 1 -0.04 2.08 10.69
CA MET A 1 -0.63 2.16 9.33
C MET A 1 -1.45 3.44 9.23
N SER A 2 -0.81 4.58 9.47
CA SER A 2 -1.49 5.88 9.48
C SER A 2 -0.53 6.87 8.82
N ASP A 3 -0.69 7.05 7.51
CA ASP A 3 0.05 8.07 6.78
C ASP A 3 -0.85 9.32 6.65
N PRO A 4 -0.37 10.51 7.04
CA PRO A 4 -1.18 11.73 7.04
C PRO A 4 -1.65 12.14 5.64
N ASP A 5 -0.90 11.82 4.58
CA ASP A 5 -1.29 12.15 3.21
C ASP A 5 -2.44 11.26 2.75
N ILE A 6 -2.41 9.97 3.10
CA ILE A 6 -3.52 9.04 2.85
C ILE A 6 -4.78 9.48 3.61
N GLN A 7 -4.64 9.88 4.88
CA GLN A 7 -5.76 10.35 5.69
C GLN A 7 -6.39 11.62 5.10
N ARG A 8 -5.57 12.59 4.70
CA ARG A 8 -6.05 13.82 4.07
C ARG A 8 -6.84 13.54 2.78
N ILE A 9 -6.34 12.63 1.94
CA ILE A 9 -7.04 12.24 0.70
C ILE A 9 -8.35 11.50 1.03
N ALA A 10 -8.32 10.62 2.04
CA ALA A 10 -9.50 9.88 2.49
C ALA A 10 -10.61 10.82 3.01
N GLU A 11 -10.25 11.79 3.84
CA GLU A 11 -11.15 12.82 4.36
C GLU A 11 -11.75 13.68 3.24
N LYS A 12 -10.89 14.16 2.31
CA LYS A 12 -11.33 14.94 1.14
C LYS A 12 -12.36 14.19 0.28
N ASN A 13 -12.21 12.88 0.14
CA ASN A 13 -13.08 12.05 -0.67
C ASN A 13 -14.24 11.41 0.13
N GLY A 14 -14.30 11.61 1.45
CA GLY A 14 -15.34 11.05 2.31
C GLY A 14 -15.32 9.52 2.40
N VAL A 15 -14.16 8.88 2.20
CA VAL A 15 -14.00 7.42 2.19
C VAL A 15 -12.95 6.96 3.19
N SER A 16 -12.78 5.64 3.35
CA SER A 16 -11.74 5.10 4.21
C SER A 16 -10.35 5.15 3.56
N GLY A 17 -9.29 5.19 4.36
CA GLY A 17 -7.92 5.05 3.84
C GLY A 17 -7.68 3.72 3.09
N ALA A 18 -8.40 2.65 3.47
CA ALA A 18 -8.36 1.39 2.73
C ALA A 18 -8.93 1.53 1.32
N THR A 19 -10.05 2.26 1.19
CA THR A 19 -10.68 2.60 -0.11
C THR A 19 -9.71 3.40 -0.97
N ILE A 20 -8.97 4.37 -0.40
CA ILE A 20 -7.93 5.12 -1.11
C ILE A 20 -6.82 4.21 -1.63
N LEU A 21 -6.27 3.33 -0.79
CA LEU A 21 -5.18 2.44 -1.18
C LEU A 21 -5.60 1.40 -2.23
N ILE A 22 -6.81 0.87 -2.13
CA ILE A 22 -7.39 -0.04 -3.14
C ILE A 22 -7.59 0.73 -4.45
N SER A 23 -8.18 1.93 -4.38
CA SER A 23 -8.45 2.76 -5.55
C SER A 23 -7.17 3.20 -6.25
N TYR A 24 -6.11 3.52 -5.51
CA TYR A 24 -4.80 3.86 -6.06
C TYR A 24 -4.29 2.81 -7.04
N HIS A 25 -4.30 1.53 -6.65
CA HIS A 25 -3.85 0.46 -7.53
C HIS A 25 -4.76 0.31 -8.75
N VAL A 26 -6.08 0.36 -8.56
CA VAL A 26 -7.06 0.22 -9.67
C VAL A 26 -6.95 1.36 -10.68
N ASN A 27 -6.79 2.61 -10.23
CA ASN A 27 -6.61 3.77 -11.10
C ASN A 27 -5.32 3.67 -11.94
N LYS A 28 -4.31 2.92 -11.46
CA LYS A 28 -3.07 2.64 -12.21
C LYS A 28 -3.15 1.38 -13.09
N GLY A 29 -4.33 0.76 -13.21
CA GLY A 29 -4.51 -0.49 -13.95
C GLY A 29 -3.89 -1.72 -13.28
N VAL A 30 -3.62 -1.65 -11.98
CA VAL A 30 -3.02 -2.74 -11.20
C VAL A 30 -4.10 -3.49 -10.42
N VAL A 31 -4.13 -4.82 -10.56
CA VAL A 31 -5.04 -5.69 -9.80
C VAL A 31 -4.61 -5.75 -8.33
N VAL A 32 -5.57 -5.58 -7.40
CA VAL A 32 -5.35 -5.58 -5.95
C VAL A 32 -6.16 -6.68 -5.27
N LEU A 33 -5.57 -7.35 -4.27
CA LEU A 33 -6.16 -8.50 -3.56
C LEU A 33 -6.26 -8.22 -2.05
N PRO A 34 -7.19 -7.34 -1.60
CA PRO A 34 -7.30 -6.96 -0.20
C PRO A 34 -7.91 -8.09 0.65
N LYS A 35 -7.14 -8.63 1.61
CA LYS A 35 -7.61 -9.70 2.50
C LYS A 35 -8.50 -9.17 3.62
N SER A 36 -9.67 -9.77 3.80
CA SER A 36 -10.52 -9.56 4.98
C SER A 36 -11.28 -10.83 5.36
N VAL A 37 -11.61 -10.98 6.64
CA VAL A 37 -12.49 -12.03 7.16
C VAL A 37 -13.77 -11.45 7.78
N THR A 38 -13.89 -10.12 7.79
CA THR A 38 -15.04 -9.41 8.34
C THR A 38 -15.89 -8.92 7.18
N GLU A 39 -17.18 -9.26 7.19
CA GLU A 39 -18.14 -8.95 6.13
C GLU A 39 -18.16 -7.46 5.78
N LYS A 40 -18.30 -6.58 6.78
CA LYS A 40 -18.28 -5.12 6.59
C LYS A 40 -17.09 -4.64 5.76
N ARG A 41 -15.90 -5.17 6.02
CA ARG A 41 -14.69 -4.81 5.27
C ARG A 41 -14.61 -5.47 3.90
N ILE A 42 -15.12 -6.69 3.74
CA ILE A 42 -15.18 -7.34 2.43
C ILE A 42 -16.05 -6.50 1.48
N SER A 43 -17.19 -6.01 1.97
CA SER A 43 -18.05 -5.11 1.22
C SER A 43 -17.38 -3.77 0.93
N SER A 44 -16.80 -3.10 1.93
CA SER A 44 -16.13 -1.80 1.71
C SER A 44 -14.90 -1.90 0.81
N ASN A 45 -14.19 -3.04 0.80
CA ASN A 45 -13.02 -3.24 -0.05
C ASN A 45 -13.37 -3.36 -1.55
N LYS A 46 -14.64 -3.55 -1.90
CA LYS A 46 -15.11 -3.55 -3.30
C LYS A 46 -15.38 -2.14 -3.83
N GLU A 47 -15.48 -1.16 -2.94
CA GLU A 47 -15.70 0.23 -3.32
C GLU A 47 -14.40 0.80 -3.90
N VAL A 48 -14.50 1.36 -5.10
CA VAL A 48 -13.39 1.97 -5.82
C VAL A 48 -13.85 3.33 -6.32
N ILE A 49 -13.02 4.35 -6.11
CA ILE A 49 -13.26 5.71 -6.60
C ILE A 49 -12.21 6.10 -7.64
N SER A 50 -12.57 7.05 -8.49
CA SER A 50 -11.58 7.72 -9.35
C SER A 50 -10.78 8.71 -8.51
N LEU A 51 -9.46 8.66 -8.60
CA LEU A 51 -8.57 9.61 -7.92
C LEU A 51 -8.10 10.67 -8.92
N SER A 52 -7.93 11.91 -8.45
CA SER A 52 -7.40 12.96 -9.31
C SER A 52 -5.92 12.73 -9.64
N THR A 53 -5.43 13.35 -10.72
CA THR A 53 -4.00 13.27 -11.10
C THR A 53 -3.09 13.76 -9.98
N GLU A 54 -3.50 14.79 -9.23
CA GLU A 54 -2.77 15.34 -8.10
C GLU A 54 -2.73 14.36 -6.93
N GLU A 55 -3.84 13.68 -6.64
CA GLU A 55 -3.90 12.66 -5.58
C GLU A 55 -3.02 11.46 -5.92
N LEU A 56 -3.05 11.00 -7.18
CA LEU A 56 -2.16 9.96 -7.68
C LEU A 56 -0.69 10.37 -7.57
N ALA A 57 -0.36 11.61 -7.94
CA ALA A 57 1.01 12.13 -7.81
C ALA A 57 1.49 12.19 -6.36
N VAL A 58 0.63 12.57 -5.42
CA VAL A 58 0.94 12.54 -3.98
C VAL A 58 1.24 11.11 -3.54
N LEU A 59 0.36 10.16 -3.89
CA LEU A 59 0.51 8.75 -3.50
C LEU A 59 1.75 8.10 -4.11
N ASP A 60 2.09 8.43 -5.37
CA ASP A 60 3.32 7.99 -6.03
C ASP A 60 4.58 8.52 -5.32
N GLY A 61 4.52 9.73 -4.77
CA GLY A 61 5.64 10.36 -4.07
C GLY A 61 5.94 9.79 -2.67
N ILE A 62 4.97 9.13 -2.03
CA ILE A 62 5.11 8.65 -0.63
C ILE A 62 6.35 7.77 -0.45
N ALA A 63 6.56 6.81 -1.36
CA ALA A 63 7.68 5.87 -1.26
C ALA A 63 9.04 6.60 -1.36
N ALA A 64 9.16 7.53 -2.32
CA ALA A 64 10.38 8.30 -2.56
C ALA A 64 10.75 9.22 -1.40
N GLN A 65 9.78 9.60 -0.55
CA GLN A 65 10.00 10.38 0.67
C GLN A 65 10.57 9.53 1.84
N GLY A 66 11.18 8.38 1.55
CA GLY A 66 11.78 7.51 2.56
C GLY A 66 10.76 6.66 3.34
N LYS A 67 9.49 6.64 2.92
CA LYS A 67 8.44 5.81 3.54
C LYS A 67 8.30 4.44 2.86
N ALA A 68 9.12 4.15 1.84
CA ALA A 68 9.16 2.84 1.19
C ALA A 68 9.48 1.75 2.22
N LYS A 69 8.57 0.78 2.35
CA LYS A 69 8.76 -0.35 3.28
C LYS A 69 8.14 -1.62 2.73
N ARG A 70 8.95 -2.67 2.59
CA ARG A 70 8.46 -4.02 2.33
C ARG A 70 8.02 -4.66 3.65
N LEU A 71 6.75 -5.03 3.75
CA LEU A 71 6.19 -5.60 4.98
C LEU A 71 6.38 -7.11 5.09
N ASN A 72 6.37 -7.82 3.96
CA ASN A 72 6.50 -9.28 3.93
C ASN A 72 7.92 -9.68 3.48
N THR A 73 8.81 -9.83 4.46
CA THR A 73 10.22 -10.19 4.28
C THR A 73 10.63 -11.34 5.21
N PRO A 74 10.08 -12.55 5.03
CA PRO A 74 10.51 -13.68 5.85
C PRO A 74 11.98 -14.02 5.52
N LEU A 75 12.66 -14.65 6.47
CA LEU A 75 14.02 -15.11 6.29
C LEU A 75 14.00 -16.33 5.37
N TRP A 76 14.36 -16.10 4.10
CA TRP A 76 14.38 -17.16 3.10
C TRP A 76 15.63 -18.05 3.19
N GLY A 77 16.67 -17.61 3.90
CA GLY A 77 17.94 -18.35 4.02
C GLY A 77 18.84 -18.22 2.79
N PHE A 78 18.51 -17.34 1.85
CA PHE A 78 19.32 -16.98 0.69
C PHE A 78 19.04 -15.53 0.29
N ASP A 79 20.03 -14.89 -0.35
CA ASP A 79 19.93 -13.50 -0.77
C ASP A 79 19.09 -13.43 -2.05
N LEU A 80 18.06 -12.57 -2.02
CA LEU A 80 17.18 -12.33 -3.16
C LEU A 80 17.59 -11.09 -3.96
N GLY A 81 18.69 -10.43 -3.61
CA GLY A 81 19.22 -9.27 -4.32
C GLY A 81 18.42 -7.97 -4.10
N PHE A 82 17.69 -7.87 -2.98
CA PHE A 82 17.00 -6.65 -2.60
C PHE A 82 17.82 -5.92 -1.54
N GLU A 83 18.09 -4.62 -1.74
CA GLU A 83 18.86 -3.79 -0.80
C GLU A 83 18.25 -3.75 0.61
N ASP A 84 16.92 -3.88 0.70
CA ASP A 84 16.15 -3.85 1.95
C ASP A 84 15.95 -5.23 2.60
N ARG A 85 16.67 -6.27 2.15
CA ARG A 85 16.61 -7.62 2.74
C ARG A 85 17.90 -8.01 3.43
N TYR A 86 17.75 -8.66 4.58
CA TYR A 86 18.82 -9.42 5.21
C TYR A 86 19.12 -10.63 4.31
N GLY A 87 20.33 -10.69 3.74
CA GLY A 87 20.88 -11.91 3.15
C GLY A 87 20.97 -13.03 4.19
N PRO A 88 21.35 -14.27 3.82
CA PRO A 88 21.56 -15.33 4.81
C PRO A 88 22.46 -14.77 5.90
N VAL A 89 22.00 -14.83 7.15
CA VAL A 89 22.80 -14.44 8.31
C VAL A 89 24.07 -15.27 8.20
N GLY A 90 25.19 -14.60 7.89
CA GLY A 90 26.48 -15.25 7.88
C GLY A 90 26.64 -15.94 9.22
N VAL A 91 26.76 -17.26 9.18
CA VAL A 91 27.34 -18.06 10.24
C VAL A 91 28.60 -17.36 10.74
N ASN A 92 28.51 -16.83 11.94
CA ASN A 92 29.61 -16.83 12.91
C ASN A 92 29.18 -17.78 14.02
#